data_AF-A0A1H7WP09-F1
#
_entry.id   AF-A0A1H7WP09-F1
#
_cell.length_a   1.000
_cell.length_b   1.000
_cell.length_c   1.000
_cell.angle_alpha   90.00
_cell.angle_beta   90.00
_cell.angle_gamma   90.00
#
_symmetry.space_group_name_H-M   'P 1'
#
loop_
_entity.id
_entity.type
_entity.pdbx_description
1 polymer ?
#
loop_
_entity_poly.entity_id
_entity_poly.type
_entity_poly.pdbx_seq_one_letter_code
_entity_poly.pdbx_strand_id
1 'polypeptide(L)'
;MDRITESLMNELLKTLEIQSSGEAKDFEKLVNYTVVSNEYNKTFDVDSIAVGDGNDTGIDGIAIIVNGQLIESTEEIDDLLEKNNFLEVDYIFIQSKTSSKFESAEINTFIFGIQDFFSIQPRLVRNEDIKRFAEVSNYIFSKAPYLRENPNIKLYFVTTGKWTDDPNLKAVRDNAIENLEQTNLFDKVTFMLYGARDLSAAYRKTKESSSTSITFTNRITIPKINGVSQAYIGLLPFKEFLKIVADEEGKILNVFEDNVRDFQGDNNDVNGGIASTLNSIDSEIFSVLNNGITIVASTISPTGDQFTIIDYQIVNGCQTSNVLYNNRNGENIEKVSIPVKLIATTDEEVKTRITLATNNQTPIKKEQLASLTQFQRNLEQYYNSYAGDSKIYYERRSKQYNTDNNVLKSKIITVPYQIKAYAAMFLDEPHNVTSYFGAIVKKLNEGKMQIFNNDHTFSPYYTSAYAYYKLETFFRKNNIDSSFKKVRFHILMLFRLLFSNEALPPFNSKKMDNYCQKLLEILNDDIKALKAFKKCTDIIENSSFDKADKQDVKLVSKTKVLIDYAKNN
;
A
#
# COMPACT_ATOMS: atom_id res chain seq x y z
N MET A 1 13.13 27.00 -9.46
CA MET A 1 13.46 25.55 -9.44
C MET A 1 14.54 25.23 -10.47
N ASP A 2 15.36 24.19 -10.28
CA ASP A 2 16.33 23.76 -11.29
C ASP A 2 15.70 22.83 -12.35
N ARG A 3 16.35 22.69 -13.51
CA ARG A 3 15.84 21.94 -14.67
C ARG A 3 15.59 20.45 -14.37
N ILE A 4 16.37 19.84 -13.47
CA ILE A 4 16.21 18.43 -13.15
C ILE A 4 14.93 18.26 -12.34
N THR A 5 14.78 19.04 -11.26
CA THR A 5 13.58 18.98 -10.41
C THR A 5 12.31 19.27 -11.20
N GLU A 6 12.31 20.26 -12.10
CA GLU A 6 11.18 20.55 -12.98
C GLU A 6 10.85 19.38 -13.91
N SER A 7 11.87 18.71 -14.47
CA SER A 7 11.67 17.51 -15.29
C SER A 7 11.07 16.35 -14.49
N LEU A 8 11.49 16.14 -13.24
CA LEU A 8 10.95 15.08 -12.38
C LEU A 8 9.49 15.36 -12.00
N MET A 9 9.17 16.62 -11.70
CA MET A 9 7.81 17.07 -11.42
C MET A 9 6.88 16.82 -12.62
N ASN A 10 7.29 17.26 -13.81
CA ASN A 10 6.53 17.04 -15.05
C ASN A 10 6.34 15.55 -15.38
N GLU A 11 7.37 14.74 -15.16
CA GLU A 11 7.29 13.29 -15.33
C GLU A 11 6.25 12.67 -14.37
N LEU A 12 6.28 13.05 -13.09
CA LEU A 12 5.33 12.56 -12.10
C LEU A 12 3.89 12.93 -12.46
N LEU A 13 3.64 14.21 -12.79
CA LEU A 13 2.31 14.69 -13.18
C LEU A 13 1.77 13.93 -14.39
N LYS A 14 2.63 13.69 -15.39
CA LYS A 14 2.27 12.89 -16.58
C LYS A 14 1.95 11.45 -16.20
N THR A 15 2.77 10.83 -15.34
CA THR A 15 2.63 9.42 -14.93
C THR A 15 1.36 9.17 -14.11
N LEU A 16 0.95 10.16 -13.30
CA LEU A 16 -0.25 10.11 -12.48
C LEU A 16 -1.49 10.73 -13.18
N GLU A 17 -1.35 11.24 -14.39
CA GLU A 17 -2.40 11.97 -15.12
C GLU A 17 -3.03 13.11 -14.29
N ILE A 18 -2.19 13.83 -13.54
CA ILE A 18 -2.59 14.97 -12.71
C ILE A 18 -2.38 16.26 -13.50
N GLN A 19 -3.38 17.14 -13.52
CA GLN A 19 -3.21 18.48 -14.08
C GLN A 19 -2.41 19.37 -13.13
N SER A 20 -1.52 20.17 -13.71
CA SER A 20 -0.73 21.14 -12.95
C SER A 20 -1.66 22.09 -12.19
N SER A 21 -1.39 22.25 -10.90
CA SER A 21 -2.13 23.11 -9.96
C SER A 21 -1.31 24.33 -9.52
N GLY A 22 -0.15 24.53 -10.14
CA GLY A 22 0.82 25.57 -9.81
C GLY A 22 2.11 24.97 -9.24
N GLU A 23 3.24 25.65 -9.48
CA GLU A 23 4.59 25.15 -9.16
C GLU A 23 4.73 24.65 -7.72
N ALA A 24 4.16 25.38 -6.75
CA ALA A 24 4.24 25.00 -5.34
C ALA A 24 3.49 23.69 -5.02
N LYS A 25 2.22 23.56 -5.44
CA LYS A 25 1.40 22.36 -5.20
C LYS A 25 1.91 21.14 -5.98
N ASP A 26 2.45 21.37 -7.17
CA ASP A 26 3.02 20.29 -7.97
C ASP A 26 4.35 19.79 -7.39
N PHE A 27 5.15 20.70 -6.81
CA PHE A 27 6.36 20.35 -6.07
C PHE A 27 6.04 19.59 -4.78
N GLU A 28 5.01 20.02 -4.04
CA GLU A 28 4.50 19.30 -2.87
C GLU A 28 4.17 17.84 -3.22
N LYS A 29 3.39 17.62 -4.28
CA LYS A 29 3.05 16.27 -4.76
C LYS A 29 4.29 15.44 -5.10
N LEU A 30 5.30 16.05 -5.73
CA LEU A 30 6.57 15.39 -6.01
C LEU A 30 7.26 14.94 -4.73
N VAL A 31 7.35 15.82 -3.73
CA VAL A 31 8.00 15.52 -2.46
C VAL A 31 7.22 14.44 -1.71
N ASN A 32 5.91 14.60 -1.53
CA ASN A 32 5.03 13.66 -0.83
C ASN A 32 5.12 12.27 -1.46
N TYR A 33 5.00 12.18 -2.79
CA TYR A 33 5.12 10.91 -3.51
C TYR A 33 6.50 10.27 -3.31
N THR A 34 7.58 11.06 -3.44
CA THR A 34 8.95 10.56 -3.38
C THR A 34 9.29 10.01 -2.01
N VAL A 35 8.98 10.76 -0.96
CA VAL A 35 9.29 10.38 0.43
C VAL A 35 8.51 9.12 0.79
N VAL A 36 7.18 9.14 0.62
CA VAL A 36 6.35 8.00 1.02
C VAL A 36 6.63 6.76 0.18
N SER A 37 6.95 6.87 -1.11
CA SER A 37 7.31 5.71 -1.94
C SER A 37 8.59 5.00 -1.51
N ASN A 38 9.50 5.70 -0.84
CA ASN A 38 10.73 5.12 -0.28
C ASN A 38 10.49 4.42 1.07
N GLU A 39 9.47 4.85 1.80
CA GLU A 39 9.09 4.31 3.12
C GLU A 39 7.98 3.25 3.04
N TYR A 40 7.19 3.28 1.97
CA TYR A 40 6.04 2.43 1.74
C TYR A 40 6.17 1.69 0.41
N ASN A 41 6.33 0.38 0.49
CA ASN A 41 6.66 -0.47 -0.65
C ASN A 41 5.45 -0.95 -1.48
N LYS A 42 4.30 -0.26 -1.42
CA LYS A 42 3.11 -0.58 -2.23
C LYS A 42 2.61 0.64 -3.01
N THR A 43 1.71 0.39 -3.95
CA THR A 43 1.00 1.44 -4.67
C THR A 43 0.04 2.16 -3.73
N PHE A 44 0.05 3.50 -3.75
CA PHE A 44 -0.82 4.37 -2.96
C PHE A 44 -1.26 5.58 -3.78
N ASP A 45 -2.30 6.25 -3.31
CA ASP A 45 -2.78 7.52 -3.86
C ASP A 45 -2.06 8.69 -3.18
N VAL A 46 -1.34 9.52 -3.94
CA VAL A 46 -0.62 10.68 -3.39
C VAL A 46 -1.58 11.71 -2.79
N ASP A 47 -2.80 11.79 -3.31
CA ASP A 47 -3.79 12.73 -2.80
C ASP A 47 -4.33 12.30 -1.42
N SER A 48 -4.15 11.04 -0.98
CA SER A 48 -4.62 10.61 0.33
C SER A 48 -3.71 11.01 1.49
N ILE A 49 -2.45 11.33 1.17
CA ILE A 49 -1.40 11.74 2.12
C ILE A 49 -1.06 13.24 2.05
N ALA A 50 -1.50 13.94 0.99
CA ALA A 50 -1.28 15.38 0.84
C ALA A 50 -2.28 16.14 1.72
N VAL A 51 -1.76 17.00 2.59
CA VAL A 51 -2.56 17.79 3.56
C VAL A 51 -2.32 19.30 3.45
N GLY A 52 -1.47 19.72 2.50
CA GLY A 52 -1.11 21.11 2.20
C GLY A 52 -2.28 21.90 1.61
N ASP A 53 -3.17 22.36 2.49
CA ASP A 53 -4.19 23.34 2.18
C ASP A 53 -4.55 24.13 3.45
N GLY A 54 -5.02 25.37 3.30
CA GLY A 54 -5.11 26.35 4.40
C GLY A 54 -5.54 25.78 5.77
N ASN A 55 -4.83 26.19 6.83
CA ASN A 55 -4.88 25.59 8.19
C ASN A 55 -4.27 24.17 8.28
N ASP A 56 -3.26 23.89 7.45
CA ASP A 56 -2.44 22.67 7.45
C ASP A 56 -1.44 22.58 8.62
N THR A 57 -1.37 23.61 9.46
CA THR A 57 -0.43 23.73 10.59
C THR A 57 1.05 23.71 10.18
N GLY A 58 1.34 24.05 8.92
CA GLY A 58 2.70 24.02 8.37
C GLY A 58 3.20 22.61 8.12
N ILE A 59 2.32 21.72 7.67
CA ILE A 59 2.62 20.35 7.25
C ILE A 59 2.02 20.15 5.86
N ASP A 60 2.78 19.69 4.88
CA ASP A 60 2.26 19.47 3.52
C ASP A 60 1.87 18.01 3.26
N GLY A 61 2.45 17.05 4.01
CA GLY A 61 2.17 15.63 3.86
C GLY A 61 2.24 14.86 5.17
N ILE A 62 1.30 13.92 5.34
CA ILE A 62 1.27 12.98 6.48
C ILE A 62 1.02 11.56 5.96
N ALA A 63 1.84 10.61 6.41
CA ALA A 63 1.57 9.20 6.25
C ALA A 63 1.73 8.46 7.60
N ILE A 64 0.77 7.61 7.93
CA ILE A 64 0.81 6.72 9.09
C ILE A 64 0.87 5.29 8.56
N ILE A 65 1.97 4.59 8.84
CA ILE A 65 2.15 3.20 8.46
C ILE A 65 2.02 2.35 9.71
N VAL A 66 1.09 1.39 9.70
CA VAL A 66 0.89 0.45 10.80
C VAL A 66 1.04 -0.97 10.28
N ASN A 67 1.96 -1.75 10.87
CA ASN A 67 2.28 -3.13 10.46
C ASN A 67 2.52 -3.24 8.93
N GLY A 68 3.23 -2.27 8.35
CA GLY A 68 3.55 -2.21 6.93
C GLY A 68 2.40 -1.81 5.99
N GLN A 69 1.31 -1.25 6.52
CA GLN A 69 0.14 -0.79 5.75
C GLN A 69 -0.08 0.71 5.95
N LEU A 70 -0.35 1.43 4.86
CA LEU A 70 -0.73 2.84 4.94
C LEU A 70 -2.17 2.95 5.48
N ILE A 71 -2.35 3.69 6.57
CA ILE A 71 -3.62 3.81 7.28
C ILE A 71 -4.31 5.15 6.99
N GLU A 72 -5.60 5.07 6.68
CA GLU A 72 -6.43 6.25 6.43
C GLU A 72 -7.61 6.39 7.41
N SER A 73 -7.92 5.36 8.19
CA SER A 73 -9.03 5.38 9.16
C SER A 73 -8.76 4.58 10.44
N THR A 74 -9.57 4.83 11.47
CA THR A 74 -9.48 4.15 12.77
C THR A 74 -9.90 2.68 12.71
N GLU A 75 -10.82 2.32 11.80
CA GLU A 75 -11.28 0.93 11.65
C GLU A 75 -10.16 0.01 11.16
N GLU A 76 -9.26 0.52 10.31
CA GLU A 76 -8.14 -0.26 9.81
C GLU A 76 -7.18 -0.67 10.92
N ILE A 77 -7.11 0.11 12.01
CA ILE A 77 -6.30 -0.21 13.20
C ILE A 77 -6.90 -1.40 13.95
N ASP A 78 -8.22 -1.43 14.15
CA ASP A 78 -8.88 -2.55 14.82
C ASP A 78 -8.74 -3.85 14.00
N ASP A 79 -8.89 -3.76 12.68
CA ASP A 79 -8.68 -4.89 11.78
C ASP A 79 -7.23 -5.42 11.86
N LEU A 80 -6.24 -4.54 12.00
CA LEU A 80 -4.84 -4.92 12.19
C LEU A 80 -4.57 -5.52 13.57
N LEU A 81 -5.24 -5.03 14.62
CA LEU A 81 -5.17 -5.60 15.96
C LEU A 81 -5.76 -7.01 16.01
N GLU A 82 -6.95 -7.23 15.42
CA GLU A 82 -7.55 -8.56 15.33
C GLU A 82 -6.63 -9.56 14.63
N LYS A 83 -5.86 -9.10 13.64
CA LYS A 83 -4.97 -9.95 12.85
C LYS A 83 -3.62 -10.22 13.52
N ASN A 84 -2.98 -9.18 14.05
CA ASN A 84 -1.58 -9.26 14.50
C ASN A 84 -1.43 -9.33 16.02
N ASN A 85 -2.44 -8.91 16.79
CA ASN A 85 -2.40 -8.68 18.25
C ASN A 85 -1.41 -7.61 18.73
N PHE A 86 -0.68 -6.96 17.83
CA PHE A 86 0.23 -5.85 18.14
C PHE A 86 0.21 -4.78 17.04
N LEU A 87 0.73 -3.61 17.38
CA LEU A 87 0.90 -2.47 16.49
C LEU A 87 2.37 -2.03 16.48
N GLU A 88 2.94 -1.95 15.28
CA GLU A 88 4.24 -1.36 14.95
C GLU A 88 3.93 -0.17 14.03
N VAL A 89 4.29 1.04 14.47
CA VAL A 89 3.77 2.29 13.91
C VAL A 89 4.91 3.21 13.50
N ASP A 90 4.86 3.68 12.24
CA ASP A 90 5.73 4.73 11.74
C ASP A 90 4.90 5.94 11.31
N TYR A 91 5.26 7.11 11.84
CA TYR A 91 4.76 8.39 11.41
C TYR A 91 5.73 9.05 10.44
N ILE A 92 5.22 9.59 9.35
CA ILE A 92 6.00 10.33 8.36
C ILE A 92 5.33 11.70 8.18
N PHE A 93 6.07 12.76 8.46
CA PHE A 93 5.65 14.14 8.25
C PHE A 93 6.55 14.81 7.24
N ILE A 94 5.95 15.59 6.34
CA ILE A 94 6.62 16.16 5.18
C ILE A 94 6.27 17.64 5.08
N GLN A 95 7.29 18.47 4.90
CA GLN A 95 7.16 19.85 4.47
C GLN A 95 8.01 20.07 3.22
N SER A 96 7.44 20.74 2.23
CA SER A 96 8.08 21.11 0.99
C SER A 96 8.15 22.63 0.83
N LYS A 97 9.25 23.13 0.24
CA LYS A 97 9.37 24.53 -0.18
C LYS A 97 10.06 24.62 -1.54
N THR A 98 9.51 25.44 -2.42
CA THR A 98 10.14 25.75 -3.72
C THR A 98 11.33 26.70 -3.58
N SER A 99 11.55 27.29 -2.39
CA SER A 99 12.69 28.16 -2.11
C SER A 99 14.02 27.40 -2.26
N SER A 100 15.05 28.13 -2.64
CA SER A 100 16.42 27.59 -2.83
C SER A 100 17.25 27.60 -1.54
N LYS A 101 16.62 27.90 -0.40
CA LYS A 101 17.28 28.05 0.90
C LYS A 101 16.52 27.30 1.98
N PHE A 102 17.27 26.81 2.96
CA PHE A 102 16.71 26.34 4.22
C PHE A 102 16.55 27.54 5.15
N GLU A 103 15.31 27.80 5.58
CA GLU A 103 15.00 28.93 6.45
C GLU A 103 14.58 28.42 7.83
N SER A 104 15.26 28.89 8.87
CA SER A 104 14.97 28.47 10.26
C SER A 104 13.52 28.77 10.64
N ALA A 105 12.92 29.85 10.14
CA ALA A 105 11.53 30.20 10.43
C ALA A 105 10.56 29.13 9.92
N GLU A 106 10.72 28.70 8.67
CA GLU A 106 9.88 27.66 8.05
C GLU A 106 10.05 26.31 8.73
N ILE A 107 11.29 25.94 9.07
CA ILE A 107 11.58 24.71 9.81
C ILE A 107 10.91 24.74 11.19
N ASN A 108 10.99 25.86 11.92
CA ASN A 108 10.34 26.00 13.22
C ASN A 108 8.81 25.94 13.10
N THR A 109 8.21 26.53 12.06
CA THR A 109 6.76 26.41 11.81
C THR A 109 6.35 24.95 11.64
N PHE A 110 7.10 24.18 10.84
CA PHE A 110 6.86 22.75 10.63
C PHE A 110 6.97 21.95 11.94
N ILE A 111 8.04 22.17 12.70
CA ILE A 111 8.25 21.52 14.01
C ILE A 111 7.11 21.85 14.97
N PHE A 112 6.71 23.12 15.04
CA PHE A 112 5.62 23.57 15.92
C PHE A 112 4.28 22.93 15.54
N GLY A 113 4.00 22.78 14.24
CA GLY A 113 2.84 22.05 13.74
C GLY A 113 2.82 20.59 14.21
N ILE A 114 3.95 19.90 14.14
CA ILE A 114 4.09 18.51 14.60
C ILE A 114 3.95 18.41 16.12
N GLN A 115 4.55 19.32 16.87
CA GLN A 115 4.41 19.36 18.33
C GLN A 115 2.95 19.60 18.74
N ASP A 116 2.26 20.51 18.06
CA ASP A 116 0.83 20.72 18.27
C ASP A 116 0.02 19.46 17.89
N PHE A 117 0.36 18.80 16.78
CA PHE A 117 -0.28 17.56 16.32
C PHE A 117 -0.40 16.52 17.43
N PHE A 118 0.70 16.28 18.17
CA PHE A 118 0.77 15.32 19.27
C PHE A 118 0.41 15.91 20.66
N SER A 119 0.08 17.20 20.75
CA SER A 119 -0.33 17.83 22.00
C SER A 119 -1.69 17.30 22.47
N ILE A 120 -1.82 17.07 23.79
CA ILE A 120 -3.09 16.73 24.45
C ILE A 120 -4.13 17.83 24.23
N GLN A 121 -3.69 19.08 24.20
CA GLN A 121 -4.53 20.24 23.95
C GLN A 121 -3.97 21.02 22.77
N PRO A 122 -4.40 20.67 21.55
CA PRO A 122 -3.96 21.36 20.35
C PRO A 122 -4.53 22.77 20.31
N ARG A 123 -3.70 23.73 19.91
CA ARG A 123 -4.00 25.16 19.89
C ARG A 123 -4.13 25.70 18.47
N LEU A 124 -3.51 25.03 17.50
CA LEU A 124 -3.60 25.44 16.10
C LEU A 124 -4.97 25.08 15.50
N VAL A 125 -5.47 25.96 14.64
CA VAL A 125 -6.62 25.65 13.79
C VAL A 125 -6.17 24.62 12.76
N ARG A 126 -6.92 23.52 12.67
CA ARG A 126 -6.63 22.38 11.78
C ARG A 126 -7.64 22.31 10.65
N ASN A 127 -7.17 22.05 9.43
CA ASN A 127 -8.02 21.63 8.33
C ASN A 127 -8.57 20.20 8.59
N GLU A 128 -9.47 19.73 7.73
CA GLU A 128 -10.14 18.44 7.91
C GLU A 128 -9.18 17.24 7.78
N ASP A 129 -8.12 17.35 6.98
CA ASP A 129 -7.14 16.27 6.81
C ASP A 129 -6.22 16.12 8.02
N ILE A 130 -5.71 17.23 8.57
CA ILE A 130 -4.94 17.21 9.82
C ILE A 130 -5.79 16.66 10.98
N LYS A 131 -7.07 17.05 11.07
CA LYS A 131 -8.00 16.47 12.06
C LYS A 131 -8.14 14.97 11.88
N ARG A 132 -8.35 14.50 10.65
CA ARG A 132 -8.47 13.07 10.33
C ARG A 132 -7.22 12.29 10.77
N PHE A 133 -6.02 12.75 10.42
CA PHE A 133 -4.79 12.08 10.84
C PHE A 133 -4.58 12.14 12.36
N ALA A 134 -4.95 13.25 13.01
CA ALA A 134 -4.88 13.37 14.47
C ALA A 134 -5.85 12.42 15.18
N GLU A 135 -7.07 12.22 14.64
CA GLU A 135 -8.02 11.21 15.13
C GLU A 135 -7.44 9.80 15.06
N VAL A 136 -6.82 9.44 13.93
CA VAL A 136 -6.14 8.14 13.75
C VAL A 136 -5.00 8.00 14.75
N SER A 137 -4.13 9.00 14.88
CA SER A 137 -3.02 9.02 15.83
C SER A 137 -3.50 8.85 17.28
N ASN A 138 -4.51 9.62 17.70
CA ASN A 138 -5.09 9.51 19.04
C ASN A 138 -5.69 8.12 19.29
N TYR A 139 -6.30 7.51 18.26
CA TYR A 139 -6.81 6.15 18.36
C TYR A 139 -5.68 5.13 18.55
N ILE A 140 -4.57 5.26 17.81
CA ILE A 140 -3.37 4.41 18.00
C ILE A 140 -2.86 4.52 19.44
N PHE A 141 -2.69 5.73 19.97
CA PHE A 141 -2.23 5.92 21.34
C PHE A 141 -3.25 5.44 22.40
N SER A 142 -4.55 5.47 22.10
CA SER A 142 -5.57 4.84 22.97
C SER A 142 -5.41 3.31 23.07
N LYS A 143 -4.72 2.69 22.11
CA LYS A 143 -4.36 1.28 22.07
C LYS A 143 -2.91 1.02 22.49
N ALA A 144 -2.29 1.94 23.24
CA ALA A 144 -0.91 1.83 23.68
C ALA A 144 -0.50 0.46 24.27
N PRO A 145 -1.34 -0.27 25.03
CA PRO A 145 -0.98 -1.63 25.51
C PRO A 145 -0.67 -2.66 24.42
N TYR A 146 -1.10 -2.40 23.18
CA TYR A 146 -0.84 -3.25 22.02
C TYR A 146 0.33 -2.75 21.16
N LEU A 147 0.92 -1.60 21.48
CA LEU A 147 2.14 -1.14 20.82
C LEU A 147 3.28 -2.08 21.20
N ARG A 148 3.95 -2.64 20.18
CA ARG A 148 5.12 -3.49 20.39
C ARG A 148 6.28 -2.69 20.98
N GLU A 149 6.47 -1.50 20.42
CA GLU A 149 7.40 -0.47 20.84
C GLU A 149 6.73 0.90 20.62
N ASN A 150 7.27 1.95 21.22
CA ASN A 150 6.77 3.29 20.93
C ASN A 150 6.91 3.59 19.43
N PRO A 151 5.97 4.32 18.81
CA PRO A 151 6.05 4.62 17.39
C PRO A 151 7.36 5.29 16.97
N ASN A 152 7.79 5.07 15.74
CA ASN A 152 8.86 5.86 15.14
C ASN A 152 8.27 7.10 14.47
N ILE A 153 9.05 8.18 14.40
CA ILE A 153 8.68 9.39 13.67
C ILE A 153 9.82 9.84 12.75
N LYS A 154 9.47 10.05 11.48
CA LYS A 154 10.37 10.54 10.44
C LYS A 154 9.85 11.88 9.91
N LEU A 155 10.68 12.90 10.04
CA LEU A 155 10.41 14.25 9.59
C LEU A 155 11.23 14.54 8.33
N TYR A 156 10.58 15.09 7.32
CA TYR A 156 11.19 15.45 6.05
C TYR A 156 10.93 16.91 5.75
N PHE A 157 11.96 17.74 5.75
CA PHE A 157 11.89 19.11 5.25
C PHE A 157 12.68 19.21 3.95
N VAL A 158 11.99 19.47 2.84
CA VAL A 158 12.54 19.34 1.49
C VAL A 158 12.47 20.67 0.76
N THR A 159 13.60 21.09 0.18
CA THR A 159 13.70 22.34 -0.59
C THR A 159 14.35 22.13 -1.95
N THR A 160 14.27 23.13 -2.83
CA THR A 160 15.05 23.13 -4.09
C THR A 160 16.50 23.59 -3.88
N GLY A 161 16.88 23.88 -2.63
CA GLY A 161 18.22 24.31 -2.25
C GLY A 161 19.24 23.18 -2.18
N LYS A 162 20.39 23.51 -1.61
CA LYS A 162 21.46 22.56 -1.28
C LYS A 162 21.65 22.56 0.23
N TRP A 163 21.60 21.39 0.85
CA TRP A 163 22.00 21.26 2.25
C TRP A 163 23.50 21.49 2.38
N THR A 164 23.91 22.42 3.25
CA THR A 164 25.32 22.82 3.45
C THR A 164 25.82 22.56 4.86
N ASP A 165 25.10 21.75 5.64
CA ASP A 165 25.48 21.43 7.02
C ASP A 165 25.64 22.68 7.93
N ASP A 166 24.79 23.70 7.72
CA ASP A 166 24.82 24.95 8.48
C ASP A 166 24.66 24.70 10.00
N PRO A 167 25.55 25.24 10.86
CA PRO A 167 25.50 24.99 12.30
C PRO A 167 24.21 25.43 12.99
N ASN A 168 23.61 26.55 12.56
CA ASN A 168 22.38 27.06 13.18
C ASN A 168 21.19 26.17 12.81
N LEU A 169 21.09 25.78 11.54
CA LEU A 169 20.05 24.87 11.08
C LEU A 169 20.19 23.47 11.69
N LYS A 170 21.42 23.00 11.93
CA LYS A 170 21.68 21.79 12.72
C LYS A 170 21.18 21.93 14.15
N ALA A 171 21.49 23.03 14.83
CA ALA A 171 21.01 23.27 16.19
C ALA A 171 19.48 23.30 16.26
N VAL A 172 18.81 23.91 15.28
CA VAL A 172 17.33 23.90 15.18
C VAL A 172 16.80 22.48 14.99
N ARG A 173 17.41 21.69 14.08
CA ARG A 173 17.05 20.29 13.85
C ARG A 173 17.24 19.44 15.10
N ASP A 174 18.38 19.57 15.76
CA ASP A 174 18.75 18.75 16.92
C ASP A 174 17.86 19.09 18.12
N ASN A 175 17.53 20.38 18.33
CA ASN A 175 16.53 20.78 19.32
C ASN A 175 15.13 20.24 19.02
N ALA A 176 14.73 20.18 17.75
CA ALA A 176 13.46 19.59 17.35
C ALA A 176 13.37 18.10 17.71
N ILE A 177 14.46 17.35 17.44
CA ILE A 177 14.59 15.94 17.79
C ILE A 177 14.46 15.78 19.31
N GLU A 178 15.26 16.53 20.07
CA GLU A 178 15.25 16.49 21.54
C GLU A 178 13.85 16.79 22.12
N ASN A 179 13.17 17.81 21.61
CA ASN A 179 11.82 18.17 22.07
C ASN A 179 10.80 17.03 21.83
N LEU A 180 10.91 16.31 20.70
CA LEU A 180 10.03 15.19 20.40
C LEU A 180 10.39 13.96 21.23
N GLU A 181 11.66 13.69 21.47
CA GLU A 181 12.11 12.62 22.37
C GLU A 181 11.62 12.86 23.81
N GLN A 182 11.64 14.10 24.29
CA GLN A 182 11.14 14.48 25.61
C GLN A 182 9.65 14.22 25.81
N THR A 183 8.86 14.06 24.74
CA THR A 183 7.45 13.68 24.85
C THR A 183 7.27 12.24 25.34
N ASN A 184 8.31 11.39 25.24
CA ASN A 184 8.27 9.95 25.50
C ASN A 184 7.20 9.19 24.69
N LEU A 185 6.73 9.77 23.58
CA LEU A 185 5.76 9.13 22.68
C LEU A 185 6.43 8.25 21.63
N PHE A 186 7.73 8.46 21.36
CA PHE A 186 8.42 7.84 20.22
C PHE A 186 9.62 7.01 20.68
N ASP A 187 9.89 5.91 19.96
CA ASP A 187 11.11 5.12 20.15
C ASP A 187 12.28 5.75 19.41
N LYS A 188 12.07 6.12 18.14
CA LYS A 188 13.07 6.77 17.29
C LYS A 188 12.52 8.02 16.61
N VAL A 189 13.26 9.12 16.74
CA VAL A 189 12.98 10.40 16.06
C VAL A 189 14.06 10.68 15.01
N THR A 190 13.67 10.80 13.74
CA THR A 190 14.60 11.11 12.64
C THR A 190 14.16 12.36 11.91
N PHE A 191 15.08 13.31 11.68
CA PHE A 191 14.78 14.53 10.93
C PHE A 191 15.76 14.74 9.76
N MET A 192 15.23 14.59 8.54
CA MET A 192 15.94 14.74 7.27
C MET A 192 15.69 16.09 6.62
N LEU A 193 16.77 16.74 6.21
CA LEU A 193 16.78 18.02 5.48
C LEU A 193 17.28 17.76 4.06
N TYR A 194 16.36 17.68 3.09
CA TYR A 194 16.68 17.31 1.72
C TYR A 194 16.77 18.54 0.81
N GLY A 195 17.83 18.60 0.01
CA GLY A 195 17.94 19.51 -1.12
C GLY A 195 17.50 18.85 -2.43
N ALA A 196 17.65 19.59 -3.54
CA ALA A 196 17.27 19.12 -4.87
C ALA A 196 17.99 17.82 -5.29
N ARG A 197 19.27 17.64 -4.89
CA ARG A 197 20.05 16.44 -5.20
C ARG A 197 19.54 15.22 -4.44
N ASP A 198 19.20 15.38 -3.17
CA ASP A 198 18.70 14.32 -2.31
C ASP A 198 17.31 13.87 -2.80
N LEU A 199 16.44 14.83 -3.09
CA LEU A 199 15.13 14.58 -3.71
C LEU A 199 15.27 13.84 -5.05
N SER A 200 16.19 14.28 -5.92
CA SER A 200 16.42 13.63 -7.22
C SER A 200 16.90 12.18 -7.07
N ALA A 201 17.77 11.90 -6.10
CA ALA A 201 18.25 10.55 -5.82
C ALA A 201 17.11 9.68 -5.25
N ALA A 202 16.37 10.20 -4.28
CA ALA A 202 15.23 9.54 -3.68
C ALA A 202 14.13 9.21 -4.72
N TYR A 203 13.87 10.13 -5.66
CA TYR A 203 12.88 9.90 -6.72
C TYR A 203 13.30 8.78 -7.67
N ARG A 204 14.59 8.71 -8.05
CA ARG A 204 15.10 7.62 -8.88
C ARG A 204 14.97 6.26 -8.19
N LYS A 205 15.25 6.20 -6.89
CA LYS A 205 15.07 5.00 -6.06
C LYS A 205 13.63 4.47 -6.08
N THR A 206 12.62 5.34 -6.23
CA THR A 206 11.22 4.90 -6.35
C THR A 206 10.94 4.03 -7.58
N LYS A 207 11.78 4.08 -8.61
CA LYS A 207 11.65 3.31 -9.86
C LYS A 207 12.50 2.04 -9.87
N GLU A 208 13.39 1.89 -8.90
CA GLU A 208 14.26 0.71 -8.80
C GLU A 208 13.49 -0.47 -8.20
N SER A 209 13.78 -1.68 -8.69
CA SER A 209 13.28 -2.91 -8.06
C SER A 209 13.94 -3.10 -6.70
N SER A 210 13.22 -3.75 -5.77
CA SER A 210 13.83 -4.17 -4.50
C SER A 210 15.07 -5.01 -4.77
N SER A 211 16.19 -4.66 -4.16
CA SER A 211 17.42 -5.43 -4.25
C SER A 211 18.10 -5.50 -2.91
N THR A 212 18.75 -6.62 -2.64
CA THR A 212 19.59 -6.78 -1.45
C THR A 212 20.80 -7.63 -1.79
N SER A 213 21.87 -7.45 -1.03
CA SER A 213 23.08 -8.24 -1.17
C SER A 213 23.36 -9.02 0.11
N ILE A 214 23.46 -10.34 -0.04
CA ILE A 214 23.69 -11.27 1.07
C ILE A 214 24.97 -12.05 0.86
N THR A 215 25.61 -12.47 1.95
CA THR A 215 26.74 -13.40 1.93
C THR A 215 26.22 -14.81 2.16
N PHE A 216 26.26 -15.66 1.12
CA PHE A 216 25.66 -17.00 1.14
C PHE A 216 26.71 -18.11 1.02
N THR A 217 27.59 -18.23 2.00
CA THR A 217 28.74 -19.16 1.98
C THR A 217 28.33 -20.63 1.99
N ASN A 218 27.42 -21.04 2.89
CA ASN A 218 27.04 -22.45 3.08
C ASN A 218 25.91 -22.87 2.12
N ARG A 219 26.24 -23.05 0.83
CA ARG A 219 25.24 -23.32 -0.22
C ARG A 219 25.62 -24.49 -1.13
N ILE A 220 24.60 -25.06 -1.76
CA ILE A 220 24.68 -26.02 -2.85
C ILE A 220 23.88 -25.47 -4.02
N THR A 221 24.47 -25.49 -5.22
CA THR A 221 23.77 -25.12 -6.46
C THR A 221 22.89 -26.28 -6.92
N ILE A 222 21.61 -25.99 -7.16
CA ILE A 222 20.67 -26.94 -7.72
C ILE A 222 20.93 -27.04 -9.24
N PRO A 223 20.88 -28.26 -9.84
CA PRO A 223 21.03 -28.43 -11.28
C PRO A 223 20.02 -27.60 -12.10
N LYS A 224 20.32 -27.40 -13.39
CA LYS A 224 19.42 -26.65 -14.29
C LYS A 224 18.03 -27.28 -14.32
N ILE A 225 17.01 -26.45 -14.11
CA ILE A 225 15.60 -26.81 -14.17
C ILE A 225 14.94 -25.92 -15.23
N ASN A 226 14.05 -26.48 -16.04
CA ASN A 226 13.35 -25.70 -17.06
C ASN A 226 12.51 -24.58 -16.42
N GLY A 227 12.62 -23.36 -16.97
CA GLY A 227 11.95 -22.16 -16.42
C GLY A 227 12.58 -21.62 -15.14
N VAL A 228 13.74 -22.14 -14.68
CA VAL A 228 14.52 -21.60 -13.56
C VAL A 228 15.91 -21.23 -14.06
N SER A 229 16.31 -19.97 -13.91
CA SER A 229 17.62 -19.52 -14.38
C SER A 229 18.75 -19.98 -13.46
N GLN A 230 18.55 -19.87 -12.14
CA GLN A 230 19.49 -20.34 -11.12
C GLN A 230 18.72 -20.78 -9.87
N ALA A 231 19.25 -21.76 -9.13
CA ALA A 231 18.68 -22.12 -7.84
C ALA A 231 19.76 -22.64 -6.88
N TYR A 232 19.60 -22.31 -5.60
CA TYR A 232 20.54 -22.62 -4.52
C TYR A 232 19.78 -23.07 -3.29
N ILE A 233 20.37 -23.98 -2.51
CA ILE A 233 19.88 -24.38 -1.19
C ILE A 233 21.03 -24.35 -0.21
N GLY A 234 20.81 -23.85 1.01
CA GLY A 234 21.88 -23.68 1.97
C GLY A 234 21.43 -23.15 3.32
N LEU A 235 22.40 -22.82 4.16
CA LEU A 235 22.18 -22.18 5.45
C LEU A 235 22.65 -20.72 5.39
N LEU A 236 21.81 -19.81 5.84
CA LEU A 236 22.08 -18.39 5.92
C LEU A 236 22.15 -17.95 7.39
N PRO A 237 23.22 -17.29 7.85
CA PRO A 237 23.24 -16.70 9.18
C PRO A 237 22.11 -15.68 9.37
N PHE A 238 21.58 -15.55 10.59
CA PHE A 238 20.49 -14.61 10.89
C PHE A 238 20.78 -13.18 10.39
N LYS A 239 22.00 -12.67 10.60
CA LYS A 239 22.41 -11.34 10.16
C LYS A 239 22.29 -11.11 8.65
N GLU A 240 22.57 -12.13 7.84
CA GLU A 240 22.43 -12.05 6.39
C GLU A 240 20.97 -12.23 5.95
N PHE A 241 20.22 -13.05 6.68
CA PHE A 241 18.78 -13.18 6.48
C PHE A 241 18.03 -11.88 6.81
N LEU A 242 18.45 -11.15 7.84
CA LEU A 242 17.82 -9.88 8.24
C LEU A 242 17.84 -8.87 7.08
N LYS A 243 18.89 -8.83 6.25
CA LYS A 243 18.96 -7.96 5.06
C LYS A 243 17.93 -8.27 3.97
N ILE A 244 17.28 -9.44 4.05
CA ILE A 244 16.24 -9.90 3.13
C ILE A 244 14.86 -9.48 3.64
N VAL A 245 14.67 -9.50 4.96
CA VAL A 245 13.37 -9.27 5.58
C VAL A 245 13.22 -7.92 6.24
N ALA A 246 14.30 -7.16 6.42
CA ALA A 246 14.30 -5.84 7.02
C ALA A 246 15.19 -4.87 6.24
N ASP A 247 14.84 -3.59 6.27
CA ASP A 247 15.67 -2.51 5.73
C ASP A 247 16.82 -2.13 6.67
N GLU A 248 17.61 -1.14 6.28
CA GLU A 248 18.75 -0.64 7.07
C GLU A 248 18.34 -0.05 8.42
N GLU A 249 17.07 0.32 8.58
CA GLU A 249 16.51 0.85 9.82
C GLU A 249 15.89 -0.26 10.69
N GLY A 250 15.95 -1.52 10.23
CA GLY A 250 15.42 -2.66 10.95
C GLY A 250 13.92 -2.85 10.79
N LYS A 251 13.26 -2.14 9.86
CA LYS A 251 11.83 -2.26 9.57
C LYS A 251 11.56 -3.40 8.60
N ILE A 252 10.53 -4.19 8.86
CA ILE A 252 10.17 -5.33 8.02
C ILE A 252 9.84 -4.90 6.59
N LEU A 253 10.53 -5.52 5.63
CA LEU A 253 10.26 -5.37 4.21
C LEU A 253 9.02 -6.17 3.83
N ASN A 254 8.27 -5.65 2.86
CA ASN A 254 7.09 -6.30 2.32
C ASN A 254 7.46 -7.39 1.29
N VAL A 255 8.24 -8.38 1.73
CA VAL A 255 8.72 -9.50 0.91
C VAL A 255 7.84 -10.74 1.06
N PHE A 256 6.66 -10.64 1.69
CA PHE A 256 5.79 -11.79 1.97
C PHE A 256 4.50 -11.81 1.14
N GLU A 257 4.34 -10.93 0.16
CA GLU A 257 3.06 -10.79 -0.55
C GLU A 257 2.65 -12.03 -1.35
N ASP A 258 3.63 -12.71 -1.94
CA ASP A 258 3.38 -13.96 -2.66
C ASP A 258 3.15 -15.14 -1.71
N ASN A 259 3.22 -14.92 -0.38
CA ASN A 259 2.90 -15.96 0.59
C ASN A 259 1.38 -16.04 0.81
N VAL A 260 0.79 -17.16 0.43
CA VAL A 260 -0.64 -17.43 0.63
C VAL A 260 -1.03 -17.62 2.11
N ARG A 261 -0.05 -17.74 3.00
CA ARG A 261 -0.25 -17.87 4.44
C ARG A 261 0.18 -16.59 5.15
N ASP A 262 -0.81 -15.78 5.48
CA ASP A 262 -0.65 -14.63 6.36
C ASP A 262 -0.08 -15.05 7.74
N PHE A 263 0.70 -14.16 8.38
CA PHE A 263 1.16 -14.35 9.76
C PHE A 263 -0.04 -14.58 10.69
N GLN A 264 0.00 -15.66 11.48
CA GLN A 264 -1.13 -16.09 12.32
C GLN A 264 -0.99 -15.65 13.79
N GLY A 265 -0.20 -14.60 14.04
CA GLY A 265 0.12 -14.11 15.39
C GLY A 265 1.10 -15.03 16.15
N ASP A 266 1.67 -14.53 17.24
CA ASP A 266 2.66 -15.29 18.04
C ASP A 266 2.03 -16.46 18.83
N ASN A 267 0.71 -16.45 19.04
CA ASN A 267 -0.01 -17.38 19.93
C ASN A 267 -0.46 -18.71 19.30
N ASN A 268 0.11 -19.12 18.17
CA ASN A 268 -0.14 -20.47 17.64
C ASN A 268 0.98 -21.44 18.02
N ASP A 269 0.66 -22.72 18.16
CA ASP A 269 1.60 -23.76 18.65
C ASP A 269 2.91 -23.82 17.85
N VAL A 270 2.86 -23.51 16.55
CA VAL A 270 4.04 -23.49 15.67
C VAL A 270 4.93 -22.30 15.99
N ASN A 271 4.36 -21.09 16.05
CA ASN A 271 5.10 -19.86 16.31
C ASN A 271 5.68 -19.83 17.73
N GLY A 272 4.92 -20.34 18.71
CA GLY A 272 5.39 -20.51 20.09
C GLY A 272 6.59 -21.48 20.18
N GLY A 273 6.56 -22.59 19.44
CA GLY A 273 7.68 -23.54 19.37
C GLY A 273 8.93 -22.93 18.71
N ILE A 274 8.75 -22.16 17.64
CA ILE A 274 9.85 -21.45 16.97
C ILE A 274 10.47 -20.42 17.93
N ALA A 275 9.65 -19.58 18.57
CA ALA A 275 10.12 -18.56 19.51
C ALA A 275 10.83 -19.17 20.72
N SER A 276 10.35 -20.29 21.24
CA SER A 276 10.98 -21.02 22.34
C SER A 276 12.34 -21.58 21.94
N THR A 277 12.47 -22.09 20.71
CA THR A 277 13.76 -22.56 20.17
C THR A 277 14.76 -21.40 20.04
N LEU A 278 14.33 -20.26 19.52
CA LEU A 278 15.18 -19.07 19.33
C LEU A 278 15.73 -18.52 20.64
N ASN A 279 14.94 -18.56 21.71
CA ASN A 279 15.33 -18.04 23.02
C ASN A 279 16.06 -19.07 23.90
N SER A 280 16.16 -20.34 23.45
CA SER A 280 16.87 -21.39 24.16
C SER A 280 18.40 -21.30 24.00
N ILE A 281 19.13 -21.95 24.90
CA ILE A 281 20.61 -22.00 24.84
C ILE A 281 21.11 -22.80 23.62
N ASP A 282 20.26 -23.70 23.11
CA ASP A 282 20.52 -24.60 21.99
C ASP A 282 19.94 -24.06 20.67
N SER A 283 19.83 -22.74 20.50
CA SER A 283 19.21 -22.10 19.34
C SER A 283 19.80 -22.52 17.98
N GLU A 284 21.02 -23.07 17.95
CA GLU A 284 21.67 -23.65 16.77
C GLU A 284 20.85 -24.79 16.12
N ILE A 285 20.08 -25.52 16.92
CA ILE A 285 19.21 -26.62 16.47
C ILE A 285 18.08 -26.12 15.55
N PHE A 286 17.83 -24.81 15.52
CA PHE A 286 16.79 -24.18 14.71
C PHE A 286 16.83 -24.64 13.24
N SER A 287 18.03 -24.76 12.67
CA SER A 287 18.24 -25.19 11.29
C SER A 287 17.72 -26.60 10.99
N VAL A 288 17.63 -27.45 12.02
CA VAL A 288 17.15 -28.83 11.95
C VAL A 288 15.65 -28.91 12.21
N LEU A 289 15.14 -28.06 13.12
CA LEU A 289 13.73 -28.08 13.52
C LEU A 289 12.80 -27.36 12.54
N ASN A 290 13.33 -26.48 11.70
CA ASN A 290 12.53 -25.68 10.77
C ASN A 290 12.69 -26.13 9.32
N ASN A 291 11.58 -26.13 8.58
CA ASN A 291 11.54 -26.50 7.15
C ASN A 291 12.31 -25.52 6.23
N GLY A 292 12.68 -24.35 6.75
CA GLY A 292 13.39 -23.31 6.03
C GLY A 292 12.50 -22.30 5.32
N ILE A 293 13.13 -21.45 4.51
CA ILE A 293 12.54 -20.30 3.84
C ILE A 293 12.83 -20.42 2.34
N THR A 294 11.81 -20.25 1.51
CA THR A 294 11.98 -20.22 0.05
C THR A 294 11.82 -18.80 -0.47
N ILE A 295 12.88 -18.31 -1.12
CA ILE A 295 12.98 -16.99 -1.71
C ILE A 295 13.01 -17.17 -3.23
N VAL A 296 12.12 -16.45 -3.91
CA VAL A 296 12.05 -16.41 -5.37
C VAL A 296 12.37 -15.00 -5.82
N ALA A 297 13.39 -14.85 -6.67
CA ALA A 297 13.85 -13.59 -7.23
C ALA A 297 13.70 -13.60 -8.75
N SER A 298 13.57 -12.42 -9.36
CA SER A 298 13.64 -12.32 -10.82
C SER A 298 15.09 -12.48 -11.31
N THR A 299 16.07 -11.98 -10.55
CA THR A 299 17.50 -12.12 -10.86
C THR A 299 18.32 -12.45 -9.61
N ILE A 300 19.32 -13.33 -9.78
CA ILE A 300 20.39 -13.58 -8.81
C ILE A 300 21.73 -13.33 -9.52
N SER A 301 22.59 -12.52 -8.91
CA SER A 301 23.92 -12.19 -9.43
C SER A 301 24.98 -12.57 -8.41
N PRO A 302 25.63 -13.75 -8.53
CA PRO A 302 26.66 -14.19 -7.61
C PRO A 302 28.04 -13.63 -7.98
N THR A 303 28.74 -13.06 -6.99
CA THR A 303 30.16 -12.67 -7.04
C THR A 303 30.88 -13.33 -5.86
N GLY A 304 31.49 -14.49 -6.10
CA GLY A 304 32.05 -15.33 -5.02
C GLY A 304 30.92 -15.84 -4.11
N ASP A 305 30.98 -15.48 -2.83
CA ASP A 305 29.92 -15.77 -1.85
C ASP A 305 28.90 -14.64 -1.70
N GLN A 306 29.11 -13.51 -2.36
CA GLN A 306 28.17 -12.38 -2.33
C GLN A 306 27.11 -12.53 -3.41
N PHE A 307 25.85 -12.51 -3.01
CA PHE A 307 24.70 -12.71 -3.87
C PHE A 307 23.86 -11.45 -3.86
N THR A 308 23.76 -10.78 -5.01
CA THR A 308 22.78 -9.72 -5.20
C THR A 308 21.51 -10.32 -5.76
N ILE A 309 20.41 -10.17 -5.02
CA ILE A 309 19.09 -10.64 -5.42
C ILE A 309 18.21 -9.42 -5.76
N ILE A 310 17.47 -9.51 -6.86
CA ILE A 310 16.66 -8.40 -7.39
C ILE A 310 15.23 -8.88 -7.60
N ASP A 311 14.26 -8.04 -7.21
CA ASP A 311 12.82 -8.27 -7.31
C ASP A 311 12.44 -9.63 -6.72
N TYR A 312 12.61 -9.74 -5.40
CA TYR A 312 12.52 -10.99 -4.66
C TYR A 312 11.36 -11.02 -3.67
N GLN A 313 10.82 -12.22 -3.45
CA GLN A 313 9.69 -12.52 -2.56
C GLN A 313 9.91 -13.84 -1.80
N ILE A 314 9.44 -13.90 -0.57
CA ILE A 314 9.43 -15.07 0.31
C ILE A 314 8.10 -15.81 0.13
N VAL A 315 8.13 -16.83 -0.73
CA VAL A 315 6.95 -17.64 -1.07
C VAL A 315 6.66 -18.73 -0.02
N ASN A 316 7.62 -19.01 0.87
CA ASN A 316 7.48 -19.95 1.98
C ASN A 316 8.31 -19.51 3.18
N GLY A 317 7.76 -19.72 4.38
CA GLY A 317 8.42 -19.34 5.63
C GLY A 317 7.93 -18.00 6.21
N CYS A 318 6.77 -17.49 5.81
CA CYS A 318 6.18 -16.25 6.37
C CYS A 318 6.12 -16.30 7.90
N GLN A 319 5.62 -17.38 8.51
CA GLN A 319 5.60 -17.55 9.97
C GLN A 319 7.02 -17.49 10.57
N THR A 320 7.91 -18.36 10.10
CA THR A 320 9.30 -18.44 10.57
C THR A 320 10.03 -17.11 10.44
N SER A 321 9.83 -16.39 9.33
CA SER A 321 10.46 -15.09 9.08
C SER A 321 9.96 -14.01 10.03
N ASN A 322 8.64 -13.96 10.29
CA ASN A 322 8.06 -13.03 11.26
C ASN A 322 8.52 -13.35 12.68
N VAL A 323 8.55 -14.63 13.09
CA VAL A 323 9.05 -15.02 14.43
C VAL A 323 10.54 -14.70 14.58
N LEU A 324 11.35 -14.95 13.55
CA LEU A 324 12.77 -14.55 13.51
C LEU A 324 12.93 -13.03 13.65
N TYR A 325 12.14 -12.25 12.91
CA TYR A 325 12.14 -10.79 13.01
C TYR A 325 11.68 -10.30 14.40
N ASN A 326 10.64 -10.91 14.97
CA ASN A 326 10.10 -10.56 16.29
C ASN A 326 11.13 -10.85 17.40
N ASN A 327 11.99 -11.87 17.23
CA ASN A 327 13.04 -12.24 18.19
C ASN A 327 14.43 -11.73 17.79
N ARG A 328 14.51 -10.73 16.89
CA ARG A 328 15.78 -10.21 16.34
C ARG A 328 16.75 -9.65 17.38
N ASN A 329 16.24 -9.25 18.55
CA ASN A 329 17.03 -8.70 19.66
C ASN A 329 17.34 -9.74 20.75
N GLY A 330 17.02 -11.01 20.53
CA GLY A 330 17.28 -12.08 21.51
C GLY A 330 18.77 -12.42 21.62
N GLU A 331 19.23 -12.74 22.83
CA GLU A 331 20.66 -13.01 23.11
C GLU A 331 21.25 -14.16 22.27
N ASN A 332 20.43 -15.14 21.89
CA ASN A 332 20.86 -16.34 21.19
C ASN A 332 20.63 -16.30 19.66
N ILE A 333 20.16 -15.17 19.12
CA ILE A 333 19.75 -15.05 17.70
C ILE A 333 20.93 -15.16 16.73
N GLU A 334 22.12 -14.69 17.13
CA GLU A 334 23.33 -14.70 16.29
C GLU A 334 23.86 -16.11 16.01
N LYS A 335 23.50 -17.10 16.84
CA LYS A 335 23.86 -18.51 16.63
C LYS A 335 22.95 -19.21 15.61
N VAL A 336 21.85 -18.57 15.22
CA VAL A 336 20.82 -19.18 14.40
C VAL A 336 21.24 -19.17 12.92
N SER A 337 21.24 -20.37 12.34
CA SER A 337 21.38 -20.58 10.89
C SER A 337 20.05 -20.98 10.29
N ILE A 338 19.69 -20.35 9.19
CA ILE A 338 18.36 -20.47 8.59
C ILE A 338 18.47 -21.25 7.29
N PRO A 339 17.76 -22.37 7.12
CA PRO A 339 17.71 -23.08 5.85
C PRO A 339 17.00 -22.22 4.80
N VAL A 340 17.70 -21.88 3.72
CA VAL A 340 17.19 -21.02 2.65
C VAL A 340 17.30 -21.75 1.32
N LYS A 341 16.21 -21.71 0.55
CA LYS A 341 16.18 -22.05 -0.87
C LYS A 341 15.99 -20.76 -1.67
N LEU A 342 16.98 -20.39 -2.46
CA LEU A 342 16.98 -19.18 -3.27
C LEU A 342 16.87 -19.55 -4.76
N ILE A 343 15.82 -19.06 -5.44
CA ILE A 343 15.46 -19.45 -6.81
C ILE A 343 15.34 -18.19 -7.67
N ALA A 344 16.01 -18.15 -8.82
CA ALA A 344 15.82 -17.14 -9.84
C ALA A 344 14.92 -17.66 -10.97
N THR A 345 13.84 -16.93 -11.26
CA THR A 345 12.97 -17.22 -12.39
C THR A 345 12.17 -15.97 -12.80
N THR A 346 11.97 -15.78 -14.09
CA THR A 346 11.04 -14.80 -14.65
C THR A 346 9.76 -15.47 -15.18
N ASP A 347 9.64 -16.80 -15.04
CA ASP A 347 8.49 -17.57 -15.46
C ASP A 347 7.44 -17.59 -14.33
N GLU A 348 6.33 -16.89 -14.58
CA GLU A 348 5.22 -16.74 -13.64
C GLU A 348 4.51 -18.07 -13.30
N GLU A 349 4.50 -19.04 -14.23
CA GLU A 349 3.95 -20.36 -13.96
C GLU A 349 4.84 -21.14 -12.99
N VAL A 350 6.16 -21.05 -13.17
CA VAL A 350 7.13 -21.63 -12.24
C VAL A 350 7.03 -20.98 -10.87
N LYS A 351 7.03 -19.64 -10.79
CA LYS A 351 6.87 -18.90 -9.50
C LYS A 351 5.66 -19.40 -8.73
N THR A 352 4.50 -19.44 -9.38
CA THR A 352 3.28 -19.84 -8.68
C THR A 352 3.24 -21.31 -8.32
N ARG A 353 3.77 -22.21 -9.17
CA ARG A 353 3.89 -23.63 -8.81
C ARG A 353 4.77 -23.81 -7.58
N ILE A 354 5.87 -23.07 -7.46
CA ILE A 354 6.71 -23.08 -6.27
C ILE A 354 5.89 -22.63 -5.05
N THR A 355 5.22 -21.48 -5.13
CA THR A 355 4.38 -20.94 -4.05
C THR A 355 3.31 -21.94 -3.58
N LEU A 356 2.58 -22.56 -4.51
CA LEU A 356 1.57 -23.56 -4.18
C LEU A 356 2.19 -24.83 -3.59
N ALA A 357 3.32 -25.28 -4.15
CA ALA A 357 4.00 -26.49 -3.69
C ALA A 357 4.52 -26.36 -2.26
N THR A 358 5.10 -25.21 -1.91
CA THR A 358 5.73 -24.98 -0.62
C THR A 358 4.74 -24.73 0.52
N ASN A 359 3.52 -24.26 0.24
CA ASN A 359 2.49 -23.97 1.25
C ASN A 359 1.53 -25.15 1.55
N ASN A 360 1.89 -26.36 1.11
CA ASN A 360 1.03 -27.56 1.11
C ASN A 360 0.82 -28.28 2.46
N GLN A 361 1.38 -27.80 3.58
CA GLN A 361 1.42 -28.56 4.85
C GLN A 361 0.28 -28.25 5.85
N THR A 362 -0.79 -27.55 5.47
CA THR A 362 -1.93 -27.30 6.38
C THR A 362 -3.24 -27.26 5.56
N PRO A 363 -4.40 -27.71 6.12
CA PRO A 363 -5.63 -27.94 5.35
C PRO A 363 -6.38 -26.63 5.09
N ILE A 364 -5.75 -25.71 4.34
CA ILE A 364 -6.52 -24.71 3.62
C ILE A 364 -7.03 -25.42 2.36
N LYS A 365 -8.32 -25.29 2.05
CA LYS A 365 -8.98 -25.89 0.88
C LYS A 365 -8.19 -25.52 -0.38
N LYS A 366 -7.30 -26.42 -0.80
CA LYS A 366 -6.35 -26.25 -1.92
C LYS A 366 -7.03 -25.71 -3.18
N GLU A 367 -8.26 -26.18 -3.40
CA GLU A 367 -9.11 -25.80 -4.51
C GLU A 367 -9.44 -24.30 -4.50
N GLN A 368 -9.75 -23.70 -3.35
CA GLN A 368 -10.16 -22.29 -3.24
C GLN A 368 -9.01 -21.29 -3.42
N LEU A 369 -7.83 -21.60 -2.89
CA LEU A 369 -6.65 -20.74 -3.09
C LEU A 369 -6.12 -20.86 -4.52
N ALA A 370 -6.01 -22.08 -5.05
CA ALA A 370 -5.59 -22.30 -6.43
C ALA A 370 -6.60 -21.68 -7.42
N SER A 371 -7.91 -21.79 -7.15
CA SER A 371 -8.93 -21.12 -7.94
C SER A 371 -8.80 -19.60 -7.89
N LEU A 372 -8.60 -19.02 -6.71
CA LEU A 372 -8.46 -17.58 -6.54
C LEU A 372 -7.25 -17.06 -7.33
N THR A 373 -6.10 -17.74 -7.22
CA THR A 373 -4.90 -17.38 -7.98
C THR A 373 -5.10 -17.54 -9.48
N GLN A 374 -5.77 -18.60 -9.93
CA GLN A 374 -6.05 -18.81 -11.35
C GLN A 374 -7.01 -17.76 -11.90
N PHE A 375 -8.08 -17.42 -11.16
CA PHE A 375 -9.03 -16.39 -11.54
C PHE A 375 -8.34 -15.05 -11.72
N GLN A 376 -7.52 -14.63 -10.75
CA GLN A 376 -6.82 -13.35 -10.82
C GLN A 376 -5.85 -13.27 -12.00
N ARG A 377 -5.17 -14.37 -12.36
CA ARG A 377 -4.34 -14.41 -13.58
C ARG A 377 -5.17 -14.31 -14.86
N ASN A 378 -6.28 -15.04 -14.93
CA ASN A 378 -7.16 -14.97 -16.10
C ASN A 378 -7.78 -13.57 -16.23
N LEU A 379 -8.10 -12.92 -15.10
CA LEU A 379 -8.53 -11.54 -15.05
C LEU A 379 -7.45 -10.59 -15.56
N GLU A 380 -6.20 -10.78 -15.15
CA GLU A 380 -5.05 -10.02 -15.67
C GLU A 380 -4.91 -10.17 -17.19
N GLN A 381 -5.00 -11.39 -17.72
CA GLN A 381 -4.99 -11.65 -19.16
C GLN A 381 -6.17 -10.98 -19.86
N TYR A 382 -7.35 -10.97 -19.24
CA TYR A 382 -8.51 -10.28 -19.75
C TYR A 382 -8.27 -8.76 -19.85
N TYR A 383 -7.63 -8.14 -18.86
CA TYR A 383 -7.24 -6.71 -18.93
C TYR A 383 -6.27 -6.46 -20.07
N ASN A 384 -5.28 -7.35 -20.24
CA ASN A 384 -4.28 -7.26 -21.30
C ASN A 384 -4.86 -7.42 -22.71
N SER A 385 -6.10 -7.91 -22.86
CA SER A 385 -6.80 -7.98 -24.15
C SER A 385 -7.30 -6.61 -24.65
N TYR A 386 -7.43 -5.61 -23.77
CA TYR A 386 -7.82 -4.25 -24.12
C TYR A 386 -6.63 -3.42 -24.62
N ALA A 387 -6.88 -2.52 -25.55
CA ALA A 387 -5.89 -1.64 -26.17
C ALA A 387 -6.35 -0.17 -26.20
N GLY A 388 -5.43 0.75 -26.48
CA GLY A 388 -5.73 2.19 -26.60
C GLY A 388 -6.14 2.83 -25.29
N ASP A 389 -7.07 3.78 -25.36
CA ASP A 389 -7.50 4.60 -24.20
C ASP A 389 -8.16 3.77 -23.11
N SER A 390 -8.88 2.70 -23.50
CA SER A 390 -9.53 1.78 -22.57
C SER A 390 -8.54 0.90 -21.81
N LYS A 391 -7.27 0.80 -22.23
CA LYS A 391 -6.30 -0.06 -21.56
C LYS A 391 -6.01 0.43 -20.15
N ILE A 392 -6.30 -0.42 -19.17
CA ILE A 392 -5.93 -0.33 -17.76
C ILE A 392 -5.22 -1.62 -17.33
N TYR A 393 -4.48 -1.57 -16.23
CA TYR A 393 -3.60 -2.66 -15.80
C TYR A 393 -4.04 -3.19 -14.45
N TYR A 394 -4.33 -4.50 -14.37
CA TYR A 394 -4.62 -5.14 -13.09
C TYR A 394 -3.32 -5.52 -12.40
N GLU A 395 -3.04 -4.88 -11.26
CA GLU A 395 -1.88 -5.15 -10.42
C GLU A 395 -2.23 -6.24 -9.40
N ARG A 396 -1.88 -7.47 -9.78
CA ARG A 396 -2.07 -8.66 -8.94
C ARG A 396 -1.06 -8.70 -7.78
N ARG A 397 0.15 -8.18 -8.00
CA ARG A 397 1.26 -8.13 -7.02
C ARG A 397 1.76 -6.70 -6.86
N SER A 398 2.11 -6.26 -5.66
CA SER A 398 2.55 -4.87 -5.47
C SER A 398 3.75 -4.52 -6.35
N LYS A 399 3.71 -3.32 -6.92
CA LYS A 399 4.76 -2.78 -7.79
C LYS A 399 5.02 -3.61 -9.06
N GLN A 400 4.10 -4.48 -9.47
CA GLN A 400 4.24 -5.33 -10.66
C GLN A 400 4.57 -4.53 -11.93
N TYR A 401 4.03 -3.31 -12.05
CA TYR A 401 4.29 -2.44 -13.21
C TYR A 401 5.22 -1.26 -12.88
N ASN A 402 5.83 -1.22 -11.69
CA ASN A 402 6.58 -0.04 -11.24
C ASN A 402 7.85 0.23 -12.05
N THR A 403 8.41 -0.80 -12.68
CA THR A 403 9.60 -0.71 -13.55
C THR A 403 9.25 -0.47 -15.03
N ASP A 404 7.99 -0.63 -15.43
CA ASP A 404 7.56 -0.39 -16.80
C ASP A 404 7.16 1.08 -17.00
N ASN A 405 8.10 1.87 -17.52
CA ASN A 405 7.88 3.29 -17.78
C ASN A 405 6.81 3.57 -18.85
N ASN A 406 6.30 2.57 -19.57
CA ASN A 406 5.20 2.74 -20.53
C ASN A 406 3.83 2.61 -19.86
N VAL A 407 3.78 2.15 -18.62
CA VAL A 407 2.54 2.02 -17.84
C VAL A 407 2.33 3.28 -17.02
N LEU A 408 1.23 3.99 -17.30
CA LEU A 408 0.81 5.11 -16.47
C LEU A 408 0.32 4.58 -15.12
N LYS A 409 0.86 5.10 -14.02
CA LYS A 409 0.52 4.65 -12.67
C LYS A 409 -0.95 4.89 -12.34
N SER A 410 -1.55 5.93 -12.91
CA SER A 410 -2.99 6.21 -12.81
C SER A 410 -3.89 5.12 -13.40
N LYS A 411 -3.37 4.31 -14.33
CA LYS A 411 -4.10 3.22 -15.00
C LYS A 411 -3.93 1.87 -14.30
N ILE A 412 -3.20 1.83 -13.18
CA ILE A 412 -2.97 0.62 -12.40
C ILE A 412 -4.12 0.44 -11.39
N ILE A 413 -4.71 -0.74 -11.37
CA ILE A 413 -5.78 -1.14 -10.45
C ILE A 413 -5.27 -2.27 -9.57
N THR A 414 -5.04 -1.97 -8.30
CA THR A 414 -4.61 -2.96 -7.30
C THR A 414 -5.75 -3.89 -6.89
N VAL A 415 -5.43 -5.06 -6.33
CA VAL A 415 -6.45 -6.00 -5.81
C VAL A 415 -7.41 -5.34 -4.81
N PRO A 416 -6.97 -4.51 -3.84
CA PRO A 416 -7.89 -3.78 -2.96
C PRO A 416 -8.89 -2.89 -3.71
N TYR A 417 -8.44 -2.08 -4.67
CA TYR A 417 -9.34 -1.22 -5.43
C TYR A 417 -10.28 -2.03 -6.33
N GLN A 418 -9.82 -3.14 -6.89
CA GLN A 418 -10.67 -4.07 -7.65
C GLN A 418 -11.84 -4.59 -6.81
N ILE A 419 -11.55 -5.02 -5.58
CA ILE A 419 -12.57 -5.52 -4.66
C ILE A 419 -13.55 -4.41 -4.29
N LYS A 420 -13.05 -3.23 -3.89
CA LYS A 420 -13.89 -2.09 -3.51
C LYS A 420 -14.79 -1.65 -4.67
N ALA A 421 -14.24 -1.52 -5.88
CA ALA A 421 -14.99 -1.13 -7.07
C ALA A 421 -16.07 -2.17 -7.44
N TYR A 422 -15.74 -3.46 -7.40
CA TYR A 422 -16.69 -4.54 -7.70
C TYR A 422 -17.81 -4.62 -6.65
N ALA A 423 -17.46 -4.61 -5.36
CA ALA A 423 -18.42 -4.68 -4.26
C ALA A 423 -19.40 -3.49 -4.29
N ALA A 424 -18.87 -2.28 -4.52
CA ALA A 424 -19.70 -1.09 -4.64
C ALA A 424 -20.60 -1.13 -5.87
N MET A 425 -20.04 -1.39 -7.05
CA MET A 425 -20.76 -1.26 -8.31
C MET A 425 -21.74 -2.41 -8.55
N PHE A 426 -21.35 -3.66 -8.29
CA PHE A 426 -22.10 -4.85 -8.69
C PHE A 426 -22.79 -5.59 -7.53
N LEU A 427 -22.33 -5.40 -6.29
CA LEU A 427 -22.97 -6.00 -5.11
C LEU A 427 -23.81 -4.99 -4.32
N ASP A 428 -23.85 -3.72 -4.72
CA ASP A 428 -24.56 -2.64 -4.03
C ASP A 428 -24.12 -2.45 -2.57
N GLU A 429 -22.84 -2.71 -2.29
CA GLU A 429 -22.25 -2.60 -0.95
C GLU A 429 -21.20 -1.48 -0.79
N PRO A 430 -21.42 -0.24 -1.25
CA PRO A 430 -20.45 0.85 -1.11
C PRO A 430 -20.22 1.28 0.35
N HIS A 431 -21.09 0.91 1.29
CA HIS A 431 -20.90 1.15 2.73
C HIS A 431 -19.84 0.21 3.35
N ASN A 432 -19.64 -0.97 2.78
CA ASN A 432 -18.71 -1.99 3.29
C ASN A 432 -17.26 -1.80 2.81
N VAL A 433 -17.02 -0.96 1.81
CA VAL A 433 -15.69 -0.77 1.19
C VAL A 433 -14.75 0.14 2.00
N THR A 434 -15.29 0.75 3.06
CA THR A 434 -14.55 1.62 3.99
C THR A 434 -13.77 0.81 5.04
N SER A 435 -14.10 -0.47 5.23
CA SER A 435 -13.36 -1.39 6.10
C SER A 435 -12.06 -1.86 5.42
N TYR A 436 -11.07 -2.25 6.23
CA TYR A 436 -9.78 -2.72 5.72
C TYR A 436 -9.94 -3.92 4.78
N PHE A 437 -9.02 -4.04 3.82
CA PHE A 437 -8.94 -5.16 2.88
C PHE A 437 -9.04 -6.53 3.57
N GLY A 438 -8.43 -6.67 4.76
CA GLY A 438 -8.48 -7.89 5.56
C GLY A 438 -9.88 -8.31 6.01
N ALA A 439 -10.74 -7.37 6.41
CA ALA A 439 -12.13 -7.66 6.79
C ALA A 439 -12.97 -8.09 5.58
N ILE A 440 -12.72 -7.47 4.41
CA ILE A 440 -13.36 -7.88 3.17
C ILE A 440 -12.90 -9.28 2.76
N VAL A 441 -11.60 -9.58 2.86
CA VAL A 441 -11.03 -10.92 2.63
C VAL A 441 -11.60 -11.95 3.61
N LYS A 442 -11.80 -11.59 4.89
CA LYS A 442 -12.45 -12.46 5.88
C LYS A 442 -13.89 -12.78 5.48
N LYS A 443 -14.68 -11.78 5.07
CA LYS A 443 -16.05 -11.99 4.53
C LYS A 443 -16.05 -12.82 3.23
N LEU A 444 -15.04 -12.65 2.37
CA LEU A 444 -14.85 -13.48 1.17
C LEU A 444 -14.57 -14.94 1.54
N ASN A 445 -13.66 -15.18 2.49
CA ASN A 445 -13.30 -16.51 2.97
C ASN A 445 -14.46 -17.20 3.71
N GLU A 446 -15.31 -16.44 4.39
CA GLU A 446 -16.55 -16.91 5.01
C GLU A 446 -17.68 -17.17 3.98
N GLY A 447 -17.45 -16.90 2.70
CA GLY A 447 -18.42 -17.08 1.62
C GLY A 447 -19.58 -16.07 1.63
N LYS A 448 -19.48 -15.01 2.44
CA LYS A 448 -20.50 -13.98 2.59
C LYS A 448 -20.51 -12.98 1.44
N MET A 449 -19.41 -12.88 0.70
CA MET A 449 -19.28 -12.01 -0.46
C MET A 449 -18.84 -12.84 -1.68
N GLN A 450 -19.59 -12.78 -2.78
CA GLN A 450 -19.27 -13.54 -4.00
C GLN A 450 -18.37 -12.71 -4.92
N ILE A 451 -17.06 -12.70 -4.66
CA ILE A 451 -16.04 -12.05 -5.52
C ILE A 451 -14.97 -13.08 -5.88
N PHE A 452 -14.39 -12.96 -7.08
CA PHE A 452 -13.38 -13.84 -7.65
C PHE A 452 -13.81 -15.31 -7.70
N ASN A 453 -15.10 -15.54 -7.96
CA ASN A 453 -15.61 -16.88 -8.21
C ASN A 453 -15.24 -17.31 -9.64
N ASN A 454 -14.72 -18.53 -9.80
CA ASN A 454 -14.30 -19.10 -11.09
C ASN A 454 -15.38 -19.09 -12.16
N ASP A 455 -16.65 -19.16 -11.76
CA ASP A 455 -17.77 -19.18 -12.71
C ASP A 455 -18.13 -17.77 -13.22
N HIS A 456 -17.61 -16.71 -12.59
CA HIS A 456 -17.92 -15.35 -13.01
C HIS A 456 -17.25 -15.02 -14.35
N THR A 457 -17.95 -14.24 -15.17
CA THR A 457 -17.31 -13.57 -16.31
C THR A 457 -16.38 -12.47 -15.81
N PHE A 458 -15.34 -12.16 -16.59
CA PHE A 458 -14.36 -11.13 -16.24
C PHE A 458 -14.86 -9.70 -16.53
N SER A 459 -15.88 -9.56 -17.38
CA SER A 459 -16.45 -8.28 -17.80
C SER A 459 -16.93 -7.36 -16.65
N PRO A 460 -17.63 -7.83 -15.59
CA PRO A 460 -18.03 -6.96 -14.47
C PRO A 460 -16.83 -6.46 -13.65
N TYR A 461 -15.80 -7.28 -13.49
CA TYR A 461 -14.55 -6.90 -12.82
C TYR A 461 -13.87 -5.75 -13.57
N TYR A 462 -13.64 -5.93 -14.87
CA TYR A 462 -13.06 -4.90 -15.72
C TYR A 462 -13.91 -3.63 -15.76
N THR A 463 -15.23 -3.75 -15.93
CA THR A 463 -16.14 -2.60 -16.04
C THR A 463 -16.13 -1.76 -14.77
N SER A 464 -16.16 -2.40 -13.59
CA SER A 464 -16.08 -1.70 -12.31
C SER A 464 -14.76 -0.97 -12.11
N ALA A 465 -13.65 -1.61 -12.48
CA ALA A 465 -12.32 -1.00 -12.40
C ALA A 465 -12.14 0.16 -13.40
N TYR A 466 -12.67 0.02 -14.61
CA TYR A 466 -12.62 1.06 -15.63
C TYR A 466 -13.52 2.26 -15.26
N ALA A 467 -14.70 2.01 -14.69
CA ALA A 467 -15.55 3.07 -14.14
C ALA A 467 -14.84 3.82 -13.01
N TYR A 468 -14.18 3.10 -12.11
CA TYR A 468 -13.35 3.68 -11.05
C TYR A 468 -12.22 4.55 -11.63
N TYR A 469 -11.44 4.02 -12.58
CA TYR A 469 -10.38 4.77 -13.26
C TYR A 469 -10.89 6.05 -13.92
N LYS A 470 -12.02 5.99 -14.63
CA LYS A 470 -12.62 7.18 -15.26
C LYS A 470 -13.07 8.21 -14.24
N LEU A 471 -13.74 7.78 -13.17
CA LEU A 471 -14.16 8.66 -12.08
C LEU A 471 -12.96 9.36 -11.43
N GLU A 472 -11.90 8.62 -11.12
CA GLU A 472 -10.65 9.18 -10.58
C GLU A 472 -9.98 10.14 -11.56
N THR A 473 -10.03 9.86 -12.86
CA THR A 473 -9.53 10.78 -13.90
C THR A 473 -10.29 12.11 -13.88
N PHE A 474 -11.61 12.08 -13.69
CA PHE A 474 -12.41 13.30 -13.60
C PHE A 474 -12.15 14.08 -12.31
N PHE A 475 -11.81 13.41 -11.20
CA PHE A 475 -11.33 14.08 -10.01
C PHE A 475 -9.96 14.75 -10.25
N ARG A 476 -8.99 14.02 -10.81
CA ARG A 476 -7.64 14.55 -11.10
C ARG A 476 -7.63 15.74 -12.07
N LYS A 477 -8.58 15.76 -13.02
CA LYS A 477 -8.78 16.86 -13.98
C LYS A 477 -9.70 17.97 -13.45
N ASN A 478 -10.12 17.91 -12.18
CA ASN A 478 -11.04 18.86 -11.55
C ASN A 478 -12.37 19.05 -12.30
N ASN A 479 -12.83 18.01 -13.03
CA ASN A 479 -14.12 18.05 -13.73
C ASN A 479 -15.31 17.71 -12.81
N ILE A 480 -15.03 17.02 -11.70
CA ILE A 480 -15.95 16.73 -10.60
C ILE A 480 -15.29 17.24 -9.32
N ASP A 481 -16.07 17.83 -8.42
CA ASP A 481 -15.57 18.35 -7.14
C ASP A 481 -14.94 17.23 -6.29
N SER A 482 -13.72 17.49 -5.83
CA SER A 482 -12.95 16.64 -4.91
C SER A 482 -13.71 16.25 -3.64
N SER A 483 -14.69 17.04 -3.19
CA SER A 483 -15.50 16.73 -2.01
C SER A 483 -16.27 15.40 -2.14
N PHE A 484 -16.52 14.93 -3.38
CA PHE A 484 -17.16 13.65 -3.66
C PHE A 484 -16.21 12.44 -3.60
N LYS A 485 -14.89 12.63 -3.47
CA LYS A 485 -13.94 11.52 -3.33
C LYS A 485 -14.30 10.61 -2.14
N LYS A 486 -14.86 11.16 -1.05
CA LYS A 486 -15.30 10.38 0.13
C LYS A 486 -16.42 9.37 -0.20
N VAL A 487 -17.20 9.64 -1.24
CA VAL A 487 -18.37 8.86 -1.65
C VAL A 487 -18.21 8.25 -3.05
N ARG A 488 -16.97 8.19 -3.57
CA ARG A 488 -16.67 7.68 -4.91
C ARG A 488 -17.25 6.31 -5.20
N PHE A 489 -17.28 5.41 -4.22
CA PHE A 489 -17.86 4.08 -4.36
C PHE A 489 -19.40 4.10 -4.44
N HIS A 490 -20.06 5.04 -3.76
CA HIS A 490 -21.50 5.28 -3.93
C HIS A 490 -21.81 5.79 -5.34
N ILE A 491 -20.93 6.63 -5.91
CA ILE A 491 -21.06 7.09 -7.31
C ILE A 491 -20.97 5.91 -8.29
N LEU A 492 -20.06 4.96 -8.08
CA LEU A 492 -19.97 3.76 -8.95
C LEU A 492 -21.24 2.90 -8.89
N MET A 493 -21.79 2.71 -7.70
CA MET A 493 -23.08 2.03 -7.50
C MET A 493 -24.21 2.74 -8.27
N LEU A 494 -24.34 4.05 -8.07
CA LEU A 494 -25.35 4.87 -8.75
C LEU A 494 -25.18 4.86 -10.27
N PHE A 495 -23.95 4.92 -10.76
CA PHE A 495 -23.67 4.85 -12.19
C PHE A 495 -24.23 3.56 -12.82
N ARG A 496 -24.00 2.40 -12.18
CA ARG A 496 -24.60 1.15 -12.67
C ARG A 496 -26.13 1.21 -12.64
N LEU A 497 -26.71 1.66 -11.53
CA LEU A 497 -28.17 1.68 -11.34
C LEU A 497 -28.89 2.57 -12.34
N LEU A 498 -28.34 3.74 -12.64
CA LEU A 498 -28.98 4.74 -13.51
C LEU A 498 -28.81 4.45 -15.00
N PHE A 499 -27.71 3.80 -15.41
CA PHE A 499 -27.32 3.72 -16.81
C PHE A 499 -27.35 2.31 -17.41
N SER A 500 -27.63 1.29 -16.60
CA SER A 500 -27.80 -0.09 -17.11
C SER A 500 -29.14 -0.35 -17.80
N ASN A 501 -30.21 0.34 -17.37
CA ASN A 501 -31.59 0.22 -17.87
C ASN A 501 -32.19 -1.21 -17.87
N GLU A 502 -31.52 -2.19 -17.27
CA GLU A 502 -31.89 -3.62 -17.29
C GLU A 502 -31.62 -4.27 -15.92
N ALA A 503 -32.36 -5.34 -15.61
CA ALA A 503 -32.11 -6.12 -14.39
C ALA A 503 -30.73 -6.78 -14.44
N LEU A 504 -30.02 -6.78 -13.30
CA LEU A 504 -28.68 -7.34 -13.19
C LEU A 504 -28.69 -8.84 -13.56
N PRO A 505 -27.96 -9.27 -14.62
CA PRO A 505 -27.89 -10.67 -14.99
C PRO A 505 -27.09 -11.51 -13.97
N PRO A 506 -27.19 -12.85 -14.02
CA PRO A 506 -26.26 -13.71 -13.30
C PRO A 506 -24.81 -13.48 -13.75
N PHE A 507 -23.88 -13.44 -12.80
CA PHE A 507 -22.45 -13.16 -13.03
C PHE A 507 -21.73 -14.19 -13.91
N ASN A 508 -22.29 -15.38 -14.10
CA ASN A 508 -21.74 -16.45 -14.95
C ASN A 508 -22.35 -16.49 -16.36
N SER A 509 -23.20 -15.53 -16.72
CA SER A 509 -23.95 -15.55 -17.98
C SER A 509 -23.33 -14.64 -19.04
N LYS A 510 -23.40 -15.04 -20.33
CA LYS A 510 -23.05 -14.18 -21.47
C LYS A 510 -23.86 -12.87 -21.53
N LYS A 511 -25.04 -12.84 -20.89
CA LYS A 511 -25.83 -11.61 -20.76
C LYS A 511 -25.09 -10.55 -19.95
N MET A 512 -24.25 -10.96 -18.99
CA MET A 512 -23.40 -10.05 -18.22
C MET A 512 -22.40 -9.30 -19.11
N ASP A 513 -21.82 -9.96 -20.11
CA ASP A 513 -20.88 -9.33 -21.04
C ASP A 513 -21.58 -8.22 -21.84
N ASN A 514 -22.77 -8.49 -22.37
CA ASN A 514 -23.58 -7.49 -23.08
C ASN A 514 -24.04 -6.34 -22.17
N TYR A 515 -24.40 -6.66 -20.91
CA TYR A 515 -24.76 -5.67 -19.90
C TYR A 515 -23.58 -4.73 -19.61
N CYS A 516 -22.38 -5.28 -19.43
CA CYS A 516 -21.15 -4.53 -19.22
C CYS A 516 -20.75 -3.71 -20.46
N GLN A 517 -20.91 -4.25 -21.66
CA GLN A 517 -20.61 -3.56 -22.92
C GLN A 517 -21.36 -2.22 -23.03
N LYS A 518 -22.65 -2.18 -22.69
CA LYS A 518 -23.46 -0.95 -22.70
C LYS A 518 -22.92 0.11 -21.74
N LEU A 519 -22.49 -0.30 -20.55
CA LEU A 519 -21.87 0.61 -19.58
C LEU A 519 -20.51 1.11 -20.09
N LEU A 520 -19.71 0.22 -20.69
CA LEU A 520 -18.43 0.56 -21.30
C LEU A 520 -18.57 1.53 -22.47
N GLU A 521 -19.63 1.45 -23.28
CA GLU A 521 -19.92 2.43 -24.35
C GLU A 521 -20.11 3.85 -23.80
N ILE A 522 -20.72 3.99 -22.62
CA ILE A 522 -20.85 5.28 -21.93
C ILE A 522 -19.49 5.70 -21.38
N LEU A 523 -18.76 4.78 -20.74
CA LEU A 523 -17.45 5.08 -20.12
C LEU A 523 -16.37 5.41 -21.15
N ASN A 524 -16.42 4.85 -22.36
CA ASN A 524 -15.42 5.12 -23.40
C ASN A 524 -15.58 6.49 -24.06
N ASP A 525 -16.72 7.16 -23.88
CA ASP A 525 -16.97 8.52 -24.35
C ASP A 525 -16.85 9.49 -23.17
N ASP A 526 -15.75 10.25 -23.11
CA ASP A 526 -15.45 11.14 -21.98
C ASP A 526 -16.57 12.15 -21.69
N ILE A 527 -17.29 12.61 -22.71
CA ILE A 527 -18.39 13.57 -22.55
C ILE A 527 -19.59 12.89 -21.91
N LYS A 528 -19.96 11.70 -22.40
CA LYS A 528 -21.06 10.92 -21.83
C LYS A 528 -20.74 10.44 -20.42
N ALA A 529 -19.53 9.94 -20.19
CA ALA A 529 -19.06 9.49 -18.89
C ALA A 529 -19.10 10.62 -17.85
N LEU A 530 -18.59 11.81 -18.20
CA LEU A 530 -18.63 12.97 -17.31
C LEU A 530 -20.07 13.39 -16.99
N LYS A 531 -20.95 13.43 -18.01
CA LYS A 531 -22.38 13.74 -17.81
C LYS A 531 -23.06 12.71 -16.91
N ALA A 532 -22.72 11.43 -17.08
CA ALA A 532 -23.27 10.35 -16.27
C ALA A 532 -22.86 10.47 -14.80
N PHE A 533 -21.57 10.68 -14.53
CA PHE A 533 -21.08 10.87 -13.16
C PHE A 533 -21.61 12.15 -12.51
N LYS A 534 -21.77 13.24 -13.27
CA LYS A 534 -22.44 14.45 -12.75
C LYS A 534 -23.90 14.20 -12.35
N LYS A 535 -24.65 13.42 -13.14
CA LYS A 535 -26.00 13.00 -12.72
C LYS A 535 -25.96 12.23 -11.39
N CYS A 536 -24.96 11.37 -11.19
CA CYS A 536 -24.79 10.65 -9.93
C CYS A 536 -24.46 11.59 -8.76
N THR A 537 -23.61 12.61 -8.95
CA THR A 537 -23.31 13.60 -7.90
C THR A 537 -24.53 14.44 -7.58
N ASP A 538 -25.33 14.82 -8.58
CA ASP A 538 -26.58 15.57 -8.39
C ASP A 538 -27.58 14.76 -7.53
N ILE A 539 -27.68 13.44 -7.74
CA ILE A 539 -28.51 12.58 -6.89
C ILE A 539 -28.04 12.58 -5.45
N ILE A 540 -26.73 12.51 -5.23
CA ILE A 540 -26.17 12.55 -3.87
C ILE A 540 -26.53 13.87 -3.19
N GLU A 541 -26.31 15.01 -3.86
CA GLU A 541 -26.60 16.35 -3.29
C GLU A 541 -28.09 16.59 -3.00
N ASN A 542 -28.98 16.06 -3.85
CA ASN A 542 -30.42 16.28 -3.72
C ASN A 542 -31.12 15.22 -2.85
N SER A 543 -30.40 14.21 -2.38
CA SER A 543 -30.90 13.20 -1.46
C SER A 543 -30.71 13.61 0.00
N SER A 544 -31.32 12.87 0.93
CA SER A 544 -31.08 13.04 2.38
C SER A 544 -29.79 12.34 2.88
N PHE A 545 -28.91 11.95 1.96
CA PHE A 545 -27.62 11.36 2.26
C PHE A 545 -26.59 12.46 2.46
N ASP A 546 -26.02 12.57 3.68
CA ASP A 546 -24.96 13.53 3.93
C ASP A 546 -23.60 12.94 3.57
N LYS A 547 -23.00 13.44 2.48
CA LYS A 547 -21.66 13.04 2.03
C LYS A 547 -20.53 13.47 2.98
N ALA A 548 -20.79 14.41 3.89
CA ALA A 548 -19.81 14.88 4.87
C ALA A 548 -19.83 14.04 6.17
N ASP A 549 -20.95 13.39 6.49
CA ASP A 549 -21.08 12.57 7.70
C ASP A 549 -20.50 11.16 7.48
N LYS A 550 -19.42 10.86 8.22
CA LYS A 550 -18.73 9.56 8.19
C LYS A 550 -19.65 8.39 8.53
N GLN A 551 -20.66 8.59 9.39
CA GLN A 551 -21.61 7.53 9.74
C GLN A 551 -22.59 7.26 8.61
N ASP A 552 -23.10 8.31 7.95
CA ASP A 552 -24.03 8.16 6.84
C ASP A 552 -23.43 7.35 5.69
N VAL A 553 -22.15 7.58 5.38
CA VAL A 553 -21.43 6.83 4.33
C VAL A 553 -21.26 5.34 4.67
N LYS A 554 -21.33 4.97 5.95
CA LYS A 554 -21.13 3.61 6.45
C LYS A 554 -22.43 2.85 6.73
N LEU A 555 -23.59 3.52 6.67
CA LEU A 555 -24.87 2.92 7.02
C LEU A 555 -25.58 2.32 5.81
N VAL A 556 -25.89 1.02 5.90
CA VAL A 556 -26.71 0.29 4.92
C VAL A 556 -28.05 1.01 4.66
N SER A 557 -28.67 1.56 5.70
CA SER A 557 -29.95 2.29 5.61
C SER A 557 -29.82 3.53 4.72
N LYS A 558 -28.70 4.24 4.80
CA LYS A 558 -28.43 5.45 4.00
C LYS A 558 -28.06 5.11 2.57
N THR A 559 -27.33 4.01 2.35
CA THR A 559 -27.15 3.46 0.99
C THR A 559 -28.50 3.12 0.35
N LYS A 560 -29.42 2.49 1.08
CA LYS A 560 -30.77 2.18 0.56
C LYS A 560 -31.56 3.43 0.17
N VAL A 561 -31.48 4.50 0.97
CA VAL A 561 -32.12 5.79 0.64
C VAL A 561 -31.62 6.33 -0.70
N LEU A 562 -30.31 6.26 -0.96
CA LEU A 562 -29.75 6.66 -2.26
C LEU A 562 -30.27 5.78 -3.40
N ILE A 563 -30.31 4.46 -3.22
CA ILE A 563 -30.82 3.52 -4.23
C ILE A 563 -32.29 3.81 -4.55
N ASP A 564 -33.12 4.04 -3.53
CA ASP A 564 -34.54 4.30 -3.69
C ASP A 564 -34.79 5.65 -4.36
N TYR A 565 -34.04 6.69 -3.97
CA TYR A 565 -34.11 8.00 -4.63
C TYR A 565 -33.71 7.91 -6.11
N ALA A 566 -32.66 7.14 -6.42
CA ALA A 566 -32.16 6.93 -7.77
C ALA A 566 -33.11 6.09 -8.65
N LYS A 567 -33.96 5.24 -8.06
CA LYS A 567 -34.99 4.51 -8.82
C LYS A 567 -36.21 5.38 -9.16
N ASN A 568 -36.41 6.46 -8.40
CA ASN A 568 -37.55 7.37 -8.55
C ASN A 568 -37.26 8.58 -9.48
N ASN A 569 -36.02 8.72 -9.99
CA ASN A 569 -35.52 9.81 -10.86
C ASN A 569 -34.60 9.28 -11.97
#